data_AF-A0A536PRK9-F1
#
_entry.id   AF-A0A536PRK9-F1
#
_cell.length_a   1.000
_cell.length_b   1.000
_cell.length_c   1.000
_cell.angle_alpha   90.00
_cell.angle_beta   90.00
_cell.angle_gamma   90.00
#
_symmetry.space_group_name_H-M   'P 1'
#
loop_
_entity.id
_entity.type
_entity.pdbx_description
1 polymer ?
#
loop_
_entity_poly.entity_id
_entity_poly.type
_entity_poly.pdbx_seq_one_letter_code
_entity_poly.pdbx_strand_id
1 'polypeptide(L)'
;MRIESSITAISWIPSEAIEGVTKLPFEAGFFHYDAPPPDQLDESALDRLHKEDAFREANHLRAWIDVTDGKITGYDHAGRSLIGVTRLKAGPFHAAFPAISMPVLRPEPVVKPTSVRFVQTGGGRMSLPAPRRVRDKPFVQIASSLAWTTLALTIHTDGHSEYEVVGASPFPRHWLYDQNGKLVSKSGVISFEDWYRGSY
;
A
#
# COMPACT_ATOMS: atom_id res chain seq x y z
N MET A 1 2.71 -24.24 -20.42
CA MET A 1 3.35 -24.02 -19.10
C MET A 1 2.76 -22.74 -18.53
N ARG A 2 2.33 -22.74 -17.26
CA ARG A 2 1.88 -21.53 -16.57
C ARG A 2 3.03 -20.95 -15.76
N ILE A 3 3.25 -19.64 -15.86
CA ILE A 3 4.22 -18.88 -15.06
C ILE A 3 3.43 -17.90 -14.21
N GLU A 4 3.61 -17.95 -12.89
CA GLU A 4 2.90 -17.10 -11.93
C GLU A 4 3.90 -16.26 -11.14
N SER A 5 3.50 -15.04 -10.80
CA SER A 5 4.29 -14.16 -9.96
C SER A 5 3.40 -13.18 -9.22
N SER A 6 3.96 -12.50 -8.22
CA SER A 6 3.26 -11.49 -7.45
C SER A 6 4.21 -10.43 -6.91
N ILE A 7 3.66 -9.26 -6.62
CA ILE A 7 4.32 -8.16 -5.94
C ILE A 7 3.40 -7.64 -4.85
N THR A 8 3.96 -7.35 -3.68
CA THR A 8 3.24 -6.79 -2.55
C THR A 8 3.88 -5.49 -2.12
N ALA A 9 3.10 -4.43 -1.96
CA ALA A 9 3.51 -3.23 -1.23
C ALA A 9 2.85 -3.20 0.15
N ILE A 10 3.62 -2.83 1.17
CA ILE A 10 3.15 -2.52 2.53
C ILE A 10 3.53 -1.07 2.85
N SER A 11 2.52 -0.28 3.16
CA SER A 11 2.63 1.13 3.54
C SER A 11 2.51 1.29 5.05
N TRP A 12 3.51 1.84 5.72
CA TRP A 12 3.58 1.96 7.18
C TRP A 12 4.13 3.33 7.61
N ILE A 13 3.81 3.77 8.83
CA ILE A 13 4.25 5.06 9.37
C ILE A 13 5.52 4.88 10.21
N PRO A 14 6.68 5.36 9.74
CA PRO A 14 7.89 5.36 10.55
C PRO A 14 7.78 6.37 11.70
N SER A 15 8.36 6.03 12.85
CA SER A 15 8.37 6.90 14.02
C SER A 15 9.06 8.25 13.80
N GLU A 16 10.05 8.26 12.91
CA GLU A 16 10.82 9.45 12.56
C GLU A 16 10.10 10.38 11.57
N ALA A 17 8.98 9.96 10.98
CA ALA A 17 8.40 10.62 9.81
C ALA A 17 7.36 11.71 10.11
N ILE A 18 6.81 11.74 11.32
CA ILE A 18 5.86 12.77 11.76
C ILE A 18 6.66 13.81 12.51
N GLU A 19 6.52 15.11 12.23
CA GLU A 19 7.28 16.19 12.89
C GLU A 19 6.39 17.34 13.38
N GLY A 20 6.85 18.09 14.37
CA GLY A 20 6.13 19.26 14.90
C GLY A 20 4.88 18.90 15.72
N VAL A 21 3.90 19.80 15.74
CA VAL A 21 2.69 19.68 16.58
C VAL A 21 1.82 18.44 16.25
N THR A 22 2.01 17.83 15.08
CA THR A 22 1.33 16.58 14.69
C THR A 22 1.90 15.34 15.38
N LYS A 23 3.09 15.43 16.02
CA LYS A 23 3.62 14.39 16.91
C LYS A 23 2.85 14.30 18.24
N LEU A 24 2.26 15.41 18.70
CA LEU A 24 1.71 15.51 20.07
C LEU A 24 0.67 14.41 20.40
N PRO A 25 -0.24 14.01 19.50
CA PRO A 25 -1.15 12.90 19.78
C PRO A 25 -0.45 11.53 19.89
N PHE A 26 0.65 11.31 19.16
CA PHE A 26 1.46 10.09 19.27
C PHE A 26 2.27 10.08 20.57
N GLU A 27 2.89 11.21 20.93
CA GLU A 27 3.65 11.37 22.17
C GLU A 27 2.77 11.31 23.43
N ALA A 28 1.54 11.81 23.34
CA ALA A 28 0.53 11.70 24.39
C ALA A 28 -0.10 10.29 24.49
N GLY A 29 0.31 9.35 23.63
CA GLY A 29 -0.10 7.94 23.66
C GLY A 29 -1.46 7.65 23.05
N PHE A 30 -2.08 8.60 22.33
CA PHE A 30 -3.35 8.35 21.63
C PHE A 30 -3.15 7.46 20.40
N PHE A 31 -2.03 7.64 19.68
CA PHE A 31 -1.65 6.83 18.53
C PHE A 31 -0.34 6.10 18.78
N HIS A 32 -0.13 5.00 18.05
CA HIS A 32 1.16 4.32 18.02
C HIS A 32 1.85 4.56 16.68
N TYR A 33 3.18 4.55 16.70
CA TYR A 33 3.96 4.38 15.48
C TYR A 33 3.90 2.92 15.03
N ASP A 34 4.11 2.68 13.74
CA ASP A 34 4.23 1.33 13.21
C ASP A 34 5.65 0.82 13.46
N ALA A 35 5.77 -0.42 13.96
CA ALA A 35 7.04 -1.12 13.83
C ALA A 35 7.34 -1.33 12.34
N PRO A 36 8.62 -1.33 11.92
CA PRO A 36 8.94 -1.66 10.54
C PRO A 36 8.37 -3.05 10.21
N PRO A 37 7.70 -3.21 9.04
CA PRO A 37 7.28 -4.50 8.55
C PRO A 37 8.46 -5.49 8.51
N PRO A 38 8.22 -6.80 8.61
CA PRO A 38 9.29 -7.78 8.51
C PRO A 38 9.94 -7.75 7.12
N ASP A 39 11.22 -8.08 7.03
CA ASP A 39 11.94 -8.18 5.74
C ASP A 39 11.48 -9.39 4.89
N GLN A 40 10.75 -10.33 5.50
CA GLN A 40 10.23 -11.54 4.88
C GLN A 40 8.75 -11.70 5.23
N LEU A 41 7.91 -11.84 4.21
CA LEU A 41 6.50 -12.17 4.33
C LEU A 41 6.31 -13.67 4.09
N ASP A 42 5.53 -14.30 4.96
CA ASP A 42 4.92 -15.61 4.69
C ASP A 42 3.53 -15.43 4.05
N GLU A 43 2.93 -16.51 3.58
CA GLU A 43 1.61 -16.48 2.90
C GLU A 43 0.49 -15.85 3.74
N SER A 44 0.57 -15.97 5.08
CA SER A 44 -0.41 -15.44 6.03
C SER A 44 -0.07 -14.04 6.55
N ALA A 45 1.12 -13.52 6.21
CA ALA A 45 1.66 -12.32 6.83
C ALA A 45 0.76 -11.10 6.60
N LEU A 46 0.19 -10.95 5.39
CA LEU A 46 -0.72 -9.84 5.10
C LEU A 46 -1.96 -9.83 6.00
N ASP A 47 -2.61 -10.98 6.19
CA ASP A 47 -3.82 -11.08 7.01
C ASP A 47 -3.51 -10.91 8.50
N ARG A 48 -2.37 -11.46 8.95
CA ARG A 48 -1.86 -11.28 10.33
C ARG A 48 -1.54 -9.81 10.62
N LEU A 49 -0.72 -9.18 9.78
CA LEU A 49 -0.35 -7.76 9.92
C LEU A 49 -1.57 -6.84 9.83
N HIS A 50 -2.56 -7.19 9.00
CA HIS A 50 -3.81 -6.43 8.92
C HIS A 50 -4.61 -6.51 10.23
N LYS A 51 -4.73 -7.71 10.81
CA LYS A 51 -5.42 -7.93 12.08
C LYS A 51 -4.72 -7.20 13.24
N GLU A 52 -3.40 -7.18 13.22
CA GLU A 52 -2.53 -6.54 14.22
C GLU A 52 -2.44 -5.01 14.07
N ASP A 53 -3.09 -4.41 13.07
CA ASP A 53 -2.98 -2.98 12.76
C ASP A 53 -1.50 -2.55 12.54
N ALA A 54 -0.72 -3.38 11.85
CA ALA A 54 0.72 -3.20 11.65
C ALA A 54 1.08 -2.46 10.33
N PHE A 55 0.09 -2.03 9.56
CA PHE A 55 0.28 -1.20 8.37
C PHE A 55 -0.92 -0.28 8.14
N ARG A 56 -0.74 0.73 7.29
CA ARG A 56 -1.79 1.67 6.89
C ARG A 56 -2.45 1.29 5.57
N GLU A 57 -1.66 0.78 4.63
CA GLU A 57 -2.15 0.22 3.37
C GLU A 57 -1.30 -0.98 2.97
N ALA A 58 -1.92 -1.96 2.31
CA ALA A 58 -1.21 -3.00 1.60
C ALA A 58 -1.87 -3.22 0.23
N ASN A 59 -1.05 -3.46 -0.79
CA ASN A 59 -1.48 -3.73 -2.15
C ASN A 59 -0.76 -4.98 -2.64
N HIS A 60 -1.52 -6.03 -2.95
CA HIS A 60 -1.01 -7.31 -3.41
C HIS A 60 -1.52 -7.57 -4.83
N LEU A 61 -0.63 -7.53 -5.81
CA LEU A 61 -0.89 -7.86 -7.21
C LEU A 61 -0.28 -9.24 -7.50
N ARG A 62 -1.09 -10.16 -8.00
CA ARG A 62 -0.64 -11.46 -8.51
C ARG A 62 -1.11 -11.64 -9.95
N ALA A 63 -0.29 -12.25 -10.78
CA ALA A 63 -0.62 -12.47 -12.17
C ALA A 63 -0.03 -13.76 -12.69
N TRP A 64 -0.52 -14.20 -13.84
CA TRP A 64 0.00 -15.37 -14.53
C TRP A 64 -0.01 -15.18 -16.04
N ILE A 65 0.86 -15.91 -16.73
CA ILE A 65 0.84 -16.11 -18.18
C ILE A 65 0.89 -17.61 -18.49
N ASP A 66 0.14 -18.04 -19.50
CA ASP A 66 0.25 -19.36 -20.11
C ASP A 66 1.14 -19.26 -21.35
N VAL A 67 2.11 -20.15 -21.45
CA VAL A 67 3.11 -20.21 -22.52
C VAL A 67 3.08 -21.57 -23.20
N THR A 68 2.91 -21.59 -24.51
CA THR A 68 3.00 -22.79 -25.36
C THR A 68 3.97 -22.50 -26.50
N ASP A 69 4.98 -23.35 -26.68
CA ASP A 69 6.02 -23.18 -27.71
C ASP A 69 6.67 -21.79 -27.73
N GLY A 70 6.94 -21.25 -26.53
CA GLY A 70 7.55 -19.92 -26.35
C GLY A 70 6.60 -18.74 -26.61
N LYS A 71 5.31 -18.98 -26.88
CA LYS A 71 4.30 -17.94 -27.14
C LYS A 71 3.30 -17.85 -26.01
N ILE A 72 2.89 -16.63 -25.69
CA ILE A 72 1.83 -16.37 -24.72
C ILE A 72 0.48 -16.77 -25.33
N THR A 73 -0.24 -17.66 -24.64
CA THR A 73 -1.55 -18.19 -25.06
C THR A 73 -2.68 -17.81 -24.11
N GLY A 74 -2.35 -17.33 -22.91
CA GLY A 74 -3.30 -16.82 -21.92
C GLY A 74 -2.59 -15.95 -20.90
N TYR A 75 -3.34 -15.07 -20.24
CA TYR A 75 -2.86 -14.23 -19.15
C TYR A 75 -4.04 -13.70 -18.36
N ASP A 76 -3.84 -13.46 -17.07
CA ASP A 76 -4.78 -12.72 -16.24
C ASP A 76 -4.07 -12.20 -14.98
N HIS A 77 -4.71 -11.28 -14.26
CA HIS A 77 -4.23 -10.83 -12.97
C HIS A 77 -5.35 -10.63 -11.94
N ALA A 78 -4.99 -10.91 -10.70
CA ALA A 78 -5.81 -10.77 -9.53
C ALA A 78 -5.03 -10.03 -8.44
N GLY A 79 -5.69 -9.77 -7.33
CA GLY A 79 -5.05 -9.10 -6.23
C GLY A 79 -6.05 -8.56 -5.25
N ARG A 80 -5.53 -7.88 -4.24
CA ARG A 80 -6.32 -7.22 -3.21
C ARG A 80 -5.59 -5.99 -2.69
N SER A 81 -6.37 -5.04 -2.19
CA SER A 81 -5.87 -3.94 -1.38
C SER A 81 -6.52 -4.00 0.00
N LEU A 82 -5.73 -3.77 1.04
CA LEU A 82 -6.15 -3.76 2.44
C LEU A 82 -5.77 -2.41 3.02
N ILE A 83 -6.65 -1.84 3.84
CA ILE A 83 -6.37 -0.58 4.54
C ILE A 83 -6.47 -0.81 6.04
N GLY A 84 -5.44 -0.42 6.79
CA GLY A 84 -5.35 -0.61 8.23
C GLY A 84 -6.46 0.13 8.99
N VAL A 85 -6.98 -0.51 10.03
CA VAL A 85 -7.99 0.06 10.93
C VAL A 85 -7.27 0.81 12.02
N THR A 86 -7.51 2.11 12.21
CA THR A 86 -6.80 2.84 13.26
C THR A 86 -7.40 2.57 14.63
N ARG A 87 -6.58 2.08 15.57
CA ARG A 87 -6.99 1.80 16.95
C ARG A 87 -6.47 2.87 17.91
N LEU A 88 -7.39 3.58 18.56
CA LEU A 88 -7.11 4.51 19.64
C LEU A 88 -7.11 3.79 20.98
N LYS A 89 -6.10 4.05 21.81
CA LYS A 89 -6.08 3.65 23.22
C LYS A 89 -5.68 4.83 24.10
N ALA A 90 -6.58 5.23 25.00
CA ALA A 90 -6.33 6.30 25.97
C ALA A 90 -6.88 5.91 27.34
N GLY A 91 -6.00 5.42 28.22
CA GLY A 91 -6.41 4.87 29.52
C GLY A 91 -7.44 3.73 29.33
N PRO A 92 -8.65 3.81 29.93
CA PRO A 92 -9.71 2.81 29.74
C PRO A 92 -10.40 2.89 28.37
N PHE A 93 -10.25 3.99 27.64
CA PHE A 93 -10.92 4.20 26.35
C PHE A 93 -10.23 3.45 25.22
N HIS A 94 -11.00 2.64 24.50
CA HIS A 94 -10.57 1.92 23.30
C HIS A 94 -11.58 2.18 22.18
N ALA A 95 -11.11 2.68 21.04
CA ALA A 95 -11.96 2.89 19.85
C ALA A 95 -11.25 2.43 18.59
N ALA A 96 -12.00 1.83 17.67
CA ALA A 96 -11.52 1.47 16.34
C ALA A 96 -12.22 2.35 15.31
N PHE A 97 -11.42 3.03 14.50
CA PHE A 97 -11.90 3.82 13.37
C PHE A 97 -11.67 2.98 12.12
N PRO A 98 -12.72 2.56 11.41
CA PRO A 98 -12.56 1.82 10.17
C PRO A 98 -12.04 2.75 9.08
N ALA A 99 -11.06 2.27 8.33
CA ALA A 99 -10.65 2.94 7.11
C ALA A 99 -11.65 2.68 5.98
N ILE A 100 -11.66 3.57 4.99
CA ILE A 100 -12.51 3.42 3.80
C ILE A 100 -11.62 2.91 2.68
N SER A 101 -11.74 1.62 2.36
CA SER A 101 -11.09 1.03 1.20
C SER A 101 -11.71 1.57 -0.09
N MET A 102 -10.86 1.93 -1.05
CA MET A 102 -11.29 2.33 -2.39
C MET A 102 -11.31 1.11 -3.32
N PRO A 103 -12.09 1.13 -4.41
CA PRO A 103 -12.05 0.08 -5.41
C PRO A 103 -10.63 -0.12 -5.97
N VAL A 104 -10.21 -1.37 -6.07
CA VAL A 104 -8.93 -1.74 -6.70
C VAL A 104 -9.05 -1.51 -8.21
N LEU A 105 -8.15 -0.68 -8.76
CA LEU A 105 -8.11 -0.41 -10.20
C LEU A 105 -7.14 -1.36 -10.88
N ARG A 106 -7.58 -1.93 -12.00
CA ARG A 106 -6.89 -2.97 -12.77
C ARG A 106 -7.10 -2.72 -14.26
N PRO A 107 -6.25 -1.89 -14.91
CA PRO A 107 -6.35 -1.67 -16.35
C PRO A 107 -5.95 -2.94 -17.12
N GLU A 108 -6.32 -2.98 -18.40
CA GLU A 108 -5.99 -4.10 -19.29
C GLU A 108 -4.47 -4.33 -19.35
N PRO A 109 -3.98 -5.59 -19.29
CA PRO A 109 -2.56 -5.89 -19.37
C PRO A 109 -1.94 -5.45 -20.71
N VAL A 110 -0.69 -4.98 -20.66
CA VAL A 110 0.08 -4.67 -21.87
C VAL A 110 0.82 -5.93 -22.32
N VAL A 111 0.40 -6.50 -23.44
CA VAL A 111 0.94 -7.74 -23.98
C VAL A 111 2.02 -7.45 -25.03
N LYS A 112 3.18 -8.10 -24.88
CA LYS A 112 4.29 -8.15 -25.84
C LYS A 112 4.52 -9.61 -26.27
N PRO A 113 5.33 -9.87 -27.33
CA PRO A 113 5.57 -11.24 -27.79
C PRO A 113 6.11 -12.21 -26.73
N THR A 114 6.94 -11.70 -25.80
CA THR A 114 7.64 -12.51 -24.80
C THR A 114 7.34 -12.09 -23.36
N SER A 115 6.42 -11.15 -23.15
CA SER A 115 6.06 -10.70 -21.80
C SER A 115 4.68 -10.07 -21.72
N VAL A 116 4.12 -10.08 -20.52
CA VAL A 116 2.89 -9.36 -20.20
C VAL A 116 3.14 -8.48 -18.97
N ARG A 117 2.74 -7.21 -19.06
CA ARG A 117 2.81 -6.25 -17.95
C ARG A 117 1.42 -6.00 -17.37
N PHE A 118 1.28 -6.27 -16.09
CA PHE A 118 0.08 -6.10 -15.29
C PHE A 118 0.23 -4.89 -14.37
N VAL A 119 -0.87 -4.20 -14.08
CA VAL A 119 -0.88 -3.02 -13.22
C VAL A 119 -2.04 -3.09 -12.24
N GLN A 120 -1.81 -2.68 -10.99
CA GLN A 120 -2.86 -2.57 -9.99
C GLN A 120 -2.66 -1.36 -9.09
N THR A 121 -3.70 -0.53 -8.95
CA THR A 121 -3.76 0.52 -7.94
C THR A 121 -4.63 0.08 -6.78
N GLY A 122 -4.04 0.07 -5.59
CA GLY A 122 -4.70 -0.17 -4.31
C GLY A 122 -4.61 1.06 -3.42
N GLY A 123 -5.53 1.21 -2.48
CA GLY A 123 -5.53 2.35 -1.57
C GLY A 123 -6.87 2.61 -0.88
N GLY A 124 -6.88 3.66 -0.09
CA GLY A 124 -8.05 4.10 0.64
C GLY A 124 -7.81 5.29 1.53
N ARG A 125 -8.89 5.74 2.18
CA ARG A 125 -8.85 6.81 3.17
C ARG A 125 -8.53 6.22 4.54
N MET A 126 -7.46 6.72 5.14
CA MET A 126 -7.03 6.35 6.49
C MET A 126 -8.01 6.86 7.54
N SER A 127 -8.20 6.09 8.59
CA SER A 127 -9.38 6.16 9.45
C SER A 127 -9.50 7.41 10.33
N LEU A 128 -8.42 8.14 10.58
CA LEU A 128 -8.45 9.33 11.41
C LEU A 128 -8.66 10.58 10.58
N PRO A 129 -9.83 11.22 10.67
CA PRO A 129 -10.00 12.52 10.07
C PRO A 129 -9.15 13.56 10.82
N ALA A 130 -8.39 14.35 10.07
CA ALA A 130 -7.59 15.43 10.63
C ALA A 130 -8.14 16.79 10.16
N PRO A 131 -8.09 17.83 11.01
CA PRO A 131 -8.47 19.17 10.61
C PRO A 131 -7.43 19.73 9.63
N ARG A 132 -7.91 20.14 8.45
CA ARG A 132 -7.07 20.79 7.42
C ARG A 132 -7.60 22.16 7.08
N ARG A 133 -6.71 23.07 6.70
CA ARG A 133 -7.09 24.36 6.12
C ARG A 133 -7.58 24.19 4.68
N VAL A 134 -8.64 24.91 4.31
CA VAL A 134 -9.14 25.04 2.94
C VAL A 134 -9.25 26.50 2.53
N ARG A 135 -9.24 26.77 1.22
CA ARG A 135 -9.28 28.13 0.68
C ARG A 135 -10.63 28.81 0.88
N ASP A 136 -11.72 28.05 0.86
CA ASP A 136 -13.08 28.56 0.97
C ASP A 136 -13.71 28.28 2.34
N LYS A 137 -14.75 29.05 2.71
CA LYS A 137 -15.50 28.84 3.96
C LYS A 137 -15.99 27.37 4.06
N PRO A 138 -15.89 26.70 5.22
CA PRO A 138 -15.56 27.26 6.54
C PRO A 138 -14.05 27.35 6.86
N PHE A 139 -13.15 27.35 5.87
CA PHE A 139 -11.69 27.44 5.98
C PHE A 139 -11.00 26.30 6.73
N VAL A 140 -11.77 25.42 7.37
CA VAL A 140 -11.33 24.15 7.95
C VAL A 140 -12.23 23.03 7.45
N GLN A 141 -11.64 21.94 6.98
CA GLN A 141 -12.36 20.71 6.69
C GLN A 141 -11.79 19.57 7.52
N ILE A 142 -12.65 18.63 7.85
CA ILE A 142 -12.30 17.39 8.53
C ILE A 142 -12.32 16.31 7.46
N ALA A 143 -11.14 15.78 7.13
CA ALA A 143 -11.01 14.78 6.08
C ALA A 143 -9.96 13.74 6.44
N SER A 144 -10.22 12.52 5.98
CA SER A 144 -9.30 11.40 6.09
C SER A 144 -8.31 11.41 4.94
N SER A 145 -7.02 11.32 5.27
CA SER A 145 -5.94 11.31 4.29
C SER A 145 -5.92 10.02 3.46
N LEU A 146 -5.45 10.11 2.22
CA LEU A 146 -5.35 8.98 1.29
C LEU A 146 -3.96 8.30 1.38
N ALA A 147 -3.94 6.97 1.47
CA ALA A 147 -2.76 6.16 1.23
C ALA A 147 -3.03 5.24 0.04
N TRP A 148 -2.10 5.18 -0.91
CA TRP A 148 -2.28 4.37 -2.12
C TRP A 148 -0.94 4.02 -2.76
N THR A 149 -0.94 2.91 -3.50
CA THR A 149 0.18 2.47 -4.33
C THR A 149 -0.33 1.97 -5.67
N THR A 150 0.43 2.22 -6.73
CA THR A 150 0.25 1.62 -8.07
C THR A 150 1.44 0.73 -8.36
N LEU A 151 1.20 -0.57 -8.44
CA LEU A 151 2.21 -1.58 -8.70
C LEU A 151 2.15 -2.01 -10.16
N ALA A 152 3.31 -2.35 -10.71
CA ALA A 152 3.39 -3.10 -11.94
C ALA A 152 4.25 -4.35 -11.79
N LEU A 153 3.79 -5.40 -12.47
CA LEU A 153 4.42 -6.71 -12.54
C LEU A 153 4.55 -7.09 -14.02
N THR A 154 5.77 -7.32 -14.48
CA THR A 154 6.01 -7.88 -15.83
C THR A 154 6.45 -9.33 -15.68
N ILE A 155 5.75 -10.26 -16.34
CA ILE A 155 6.13 -11.68 -16.38
C ILE A 155 6.63 -12.00 -17.80
N HIS A 156 7.78 -12.65 -17.90
CA HIS A 156 8.41 -13.02 -19.17
C HIS A 156 8.31 -14.53 -19.43
N THR A 157 8.31 -14.90 -20.72
CA THR A 157 8.13 -16.30 -21.16
C THR A 157 9.26 -17.24 -20.76
N ASP A 158 10.42 -16.71 -20.38
CA ASP A 158 11.59 -17.45 -19.90
C ASP A 158 11.57 -17.70 -18.37
N GLY A 159 10.54 -17.19 -17.67
CA GLY A 159 10.33 -17.41 -16.24
C GLY A 159 10.75 -16.25 -15.34
N HIS A 160 11.43 -15.21 -15.84
CA HIS A 160 11.76 -14.07 -14.99
C HIS A 160 10.60 -13.10 -14.83
N SER A 161 10.63 -12.31 -13.75
CA SER A 161 9.63 -11.27 -13.46
C SER A 161 10.30 -9.98 -13.02
N GLU A 162 9.70 -8.85 -13.38
CA GLU A 162 10.12 -7.51 -12.98
C GLU A 162 9.06 -6.85 -12.12
N TYR A 163 9.51 -6.04 -11.15
CA TYR A 163 8.68 -5.43 -10.12
C TYR A 163 8.88 -3.92 -10.10
N GLU A 164 7.79 -3.15 -10.08
CA GLU A 164 7.85 -1.69 -10.13
C GLU A 164 6.77 -1.05 -9.25
N VAL A 165 7.13 0.06 -8.57
CA VAL A 165 6.16 1.06 -8.09
C VAL A 165 6.03 2.14 -9.14
N VAL A 166 4.92 2.11 -9.86
CA VAL A 166 4.63 3.12 -10.90
C VAL A 166 4.31 4.47 -10.26
N GLY A 167 3.69 4.44 -9.08
CA GLY A 167 3.37 5.62 -8.30
C GLY A 167 2.88 5.24 -6.91
N ALA A 168 2.98 6.16 -5.97
CA ALA A 168 2.44 5.99 -4.63
C ALA A 168 2.11 7.36 -4.02
N SER A 169 1.29 7.36 -2.97
CA SER A 169 1.15 8.54 -2.12
C SER A 169 2.51 8.96 -1.53
N PRO A 170 2.80 10.27 -1.33
CA PRO A 170 4.08 10.71 -0.77
C PRO A 170 4.32 10.31 0.70
N PHE A 171 3.30 9.78 1.36
CA PHE A 171 3.31 9.19 2.70
C PHE A 171 2.13 8.20 2.77
N PRO A 172 2.20 7.07 3.49
CA PRO A 172 3.28 6.58 4.36
C PRO A 172 4.52 6.07 3.61
N ARG A 173 5.49 5.44 4.31
CA ARG A 173 6.62 4.75 3.66
C ARG A 173 6.16 3.43 3.07
N HIS A 174 6.60 3.08 1.87
CA HIS A 174 6.21 1.86 1.16
C HIS A 174 7.36 0.87 1.04
N TRP A 175 7.16 -0.38 1.43
CA TRP A 175 8.11 -1.48 1.26
C TRP A 175 7.56 -2.49 0.26
N LEU A 176 8.42 -3.03 -0.60
CA LEU A 176 8.04 -3.92 -1.70
C LEU A 176 8.62 -5.30 -1.55
N TYR A 177 7.77 -6.30 -1.76
CA TYR A 177 8.09 -7.70 -1.62
C TYR A 177 7.80 -8.45 -2.92
N ASP A 178 8.70 -9.36 -3.28
CA ASP A 178 8.54 -10.24 -4.42
C ASP A 178 7.58 -11.41 -4.13
N GLN A 179 7.45 -12.33 -5.08
CA GLN A 179 6.58 -13.50 -4.98
C GLN A 179 7.00 -14.50 -3.90
N ASN A 180 8.26 -14.46 -3.46
CA ASN A 180 8.74 -15.26 -2.35
C ASN A 180 8.55 -14.56 -1.02
N GLY A 181 7.92 -13.36 -1.01
CA GLY A 181 7.75 -12.53 0.17
C GLY A 181 9.03 -11.83 0.63
N LYS A 182 10.10 -11.85 -0.17
CA LYS A 182 11.37 -11.20 0.19
C LYS A 182 11.30 -9.72 -0.13
N LEU A 183 11.78 -8.88 0.79
CA LEU A 183 11.89 -7.44 0.56
C LEU A 183 12.88 -7.14 -0.57
N VAL A 184 12.41 -6.47 -1.63
CA VAL A 184 13.18 -6.13 -2.84
C VAL A 184 13.37 -4.63 -3.03
N SER A 185 12.53 -3.80 -2.43
CA SER A 185 12.68 -2.33 -2.52
C SER A 185 12.01 -1.60 -1.35
N LYS A 186 12.48 -0.40 -1.05
CA LYS A 186 11.91 0.54 -0.08
C LYS A 186 11.71 1.86 -0.81
N SER A 187 10.54 2.48 -0.69
CA SER A 187 10.29 3.81 -1.26
C SER A 187 11.28 4.83 -0.70
N GLY A 188 11.63 5.81 -1.53
CA GLY A 188 12.54 6.90 -1.18
C GLY A 188 11.99 7.86 -0.11
N VAL A 189 12.54 9.08 -0.07
CA VAL A 189 12.18 10.11 0.91
C VAL A 189 10.66 10.34 0.92
N ILE A 190 10.06 10.25 2.10
CA ILE A 190 8.65 10.55 2.37
C ILE A 190 8.49 12.00 2.80
N SER A 191 7.38 12.64 2.44
CA SER A 191 7.06 14.01 2.87
C SER A 191 5.70 14.03 3.57
N PHE A 192 5.72 13.97 4.91
CA PHE A 192 4.50 14.06 5.70
C PHE A 192 3.81 15.42 5.50
N GLU A 193 4.56 16.51 5.41
CA GLU A 193 4.00 17.86 5.25
C GLU A 193 3.27 18.05 3.91
N ASP A 194 3.89 17.65 2.79
CA ASP A 194 3.27 17.77 1.47
C ASP A 194 2.05 16.86 1.36
N TRP A 195 2.16 15.64 1.89
CA TRP A 195 1.04 14.72 1.97
C TRP A 195 -0.10 15.28 2.81
N TYR A 196 0.18 15.79 4.01
CA TYR A 196 -0.84 16.33 4.90
C TYR A 196 -1.54 17.56 4.31
N ARG A 197 -0.92 18.29 3.38
CA ARG A 197 -1.58 19.41 2.70
C ARG A 197 -2.43 18.98 1.49
N GLY A 198 -2.06 17.89 0.81
CA GLY A 198 -2.62 17.51 -0.49
C GLY A 198 -3.40 16.19 -0.57
N SER A 199 -3.43 15.36 0.47
CA SER A 199 -3.91 13.97 0.40
C SER A 199 -5.43 13.75 0.57
N TYR A 200 -6.28 14.70 0.20
CA TYR A 200 -7.71 14.70 0.52
C TYR A 200 -8.65 14.54 -0.66
#